data_AF-A0A182TA22-F1
#
_entry.id   AF-A0A182TA22-F1
#
_cell.length_a   1.000
_cell.length_b   1.000
_cell.length_c   1.000
_cell.angle_alpha   90.00
_cell.angle_beta   90.00
_cell.angle_gamma   90.00
#
_symmetry.space_group_name_H-M   'P 1'
#
loop_
_entity.id
_entity.type
_entity.pdbx_description
1 polymer ?
#
loop_
_entity_poly.entity_id
_entity_poly.type
_entity_poly.pdbx_seq_one_letter_code
_entity_poly.pdbx_strand_id
1 'polypeptide(L)'
;RSLEILGFGQDEIFSIFTILAVVLKLGNLTFIPTTNIDGSEGCEISNEYELDEIAQLLQLDNQMLFNCLTRLGDNWAQLEPDGTEIDASYASRIKFTLCRTLYGRLFTWIVSRVNDALKLKTGGTVGSRGKTIGLLDFYGFEALEKNTFDQFAINYCNERLQQHFIKSVLKHQQDLYVNEGLDWIRIDYFDNAPICELIDKPCFGILHLLDEPQVVNDGLLLTRLHQCCAGHTNFLARDASLPSNCFQVRHFEGPVVYTTNGFIEKNLDLLPRHISSCLFQSDLLIASCLFPEGNPKRHSNRKPSSLSNNLRTSLQTLLKLLEQRSNHYIFCIKPNELKQAKMFELGLVQHQVRYLCLMPLINLWRNGHCFNMVHARFLARYKLLCQYTWPHFT
;
A
#
# COMPACT_ATOMS: atom_id res chain seq x y z
N ARG A 1 26.60 -1.28 -8.97
CA ARG A 1 26.30 -1.38 -10.42
C ARG A 1 24.99 -0.72 -10.85
N SER A 2 23.79 -1.22 -10.53
CA SER A 2 22.54 -0.60 -11.03
C SER A 2 22.36 0.85 -10.54
N LEU A 3 22.66 1.13 -9.26
CA LEU A 3 22.64 2.49 -8.71
C LEU A 3 23.64 3.43 -9.40
N GLU A 4 24.84 2.93 -9.72
CA GLU A 4 25.86 3.70 -10.44
C GLU A 4 25.39 4.06 -11.85
N ILE A 5 24.73 3.13 -12.56
CA ILE A 5 24.14 3.36 -13.88
C ILE A 5 23.05 4.44 -13.82
N LEU A 6 22.30 4.51 -12.72
CA LEU A 6 21.28 5.53 -12.47
C LEU A 6 21.86 6.89 -12.04
N GLY A 7 23.18 7.02 -11.96
CA GLY A 7 23.86 8.28 -11.66
C GLY A 7 23.93 8.61 -10.16
N PHE A 8 23.88 7.61 -9.28
CA PHE A 8 24.18 7.79 -7.86
C PHE A 8 25.70 7.87 -7.66
N GLY A 9 26.15 8.83 -6.84
CA GLY A 9 27.55 8.96 -6.45
C GLY A 9 27.98 7.83 -5.50
N GLN A 10 29.28 7.57 -5.40
CA GLN A 10 29.80 6.53 -4.49
C GLN A 10 29.45 6.85 -3.02
N ASP A 11 29.51 8.11 -2.61
CA ASP A 11 29.14 8.55 -1.26
C ASP A 11 27.64 8.37 -0.99
N GLU A 12 26.79 8.62 -2.00
CA GLU A 12 25.34 8.37 -1.90
C GLU A 12 25.05 6.87 -1.76
N ILE A 13 25.73 6.03 -2.54
CA ILE A 13 25.60 4.57 -2.48
C ILE A 13 26.06 4.04 -1.12
N PHE A 14 27.20 4.52 -0.63
CA PHE A 14 27.69 4.17 0.69
C PHE A 14 26.68 4.57 1.77
N SER A 15 26.15 5.80 1.70
CA SER A 15 25.12 6.30 2.63
C SER A 15 23.85 5.44 2.62
N ILE A 16 23.39 4.97 1.45
CA ILE A 16 22.26 4.03 1.34
C ILE A 16 22.57 2.75 2.11
N PHE A 17 23.73 2.15 1.88
CA PHE A 17 24.13 0.92 2.55
C PHE A 17 24.34 1.11 4.06
N THR A 18 24.85 2.26 4.49
CA THR A 18 24.94 2.62 5.91
C THR A 18 23.57 2.62 6.58
N ILE A 19 22.55 3.25 5.98
CA ILE A 19 21.19 3.24 6.54
C ILE A 19 20.61 1.82 6.55
N LEU A 20 20.84 1.00 5.52
CA LEU A 20 20.41 -0.39 5.52
C LEU A 20 21.09 -1.22 6.63
N ALA A 21 22.38 -1.01 6.86
CA ALA A 21 23.12 -1.64 7.95
C ALA A 21 22.55 -1.22 9.31
N VAL A 22 22.23 0.07 9.50
CA VAL A 22 21.56 0.59 10.69
C VAL A 22 20.20 -0.09 10.91
N VAL A 23 19.38 -0.25 9.86
CA VAL A 23 18.07 -0.93 9.97
C VAL A 23 18.24 -2.39 10.42
N LEU A 24 19.23 -3.10 9.88
CA LEU A 24 19.53 -4.49 10.27
C LEU A 24 20.00 -4.57 11.72
N LYS A 25 20.93 -3.71 12.12
CA LYS A 25 21.47 -3.67 13.49
C LYS A 25 20.45 -3.24 14.52
N LEU A 26 19.62 -2.25 14.21
CA LEU A 26 18.46 -1.89 15.03
C LEU A 26 17.56 -3.11 15.26
N GLY A 27 17.38 -3.99 14.27
CA GLY A 27 16.64 -5.23 14.42
C GLY A 27 17.17 -6.12 15.56
N ASN A 28 18.49 -6.17 15.73
CA ASN A 28 19.19 -6.99 16.73
C ASN A 28 19.10 -6.43 18.16
N LEU A 29 18.76 -5.14 18.36
CA LEU A 29 18.66 -4.57 19.70
C LEU A 29 17.62 -5.29 20.57
N THR A 30 18.02 -5.65 21.78
CA THR A 30 17.19 -6.35 22.75
C THR A 30 17.04 -5.54 24.02
N PHE A 31 15.79 -5.15 24.32
CA PHE A 31 15.43 -4.44 25.54
C PHE A 31 15.03 -5.44 26.63
N ILE A 32 15.56 -5.26 27.84
CA ILE A 32 15.25 -6.04 29.04
C ILE A 32 14.48 -5.16 30.01
N PRO A 33 13.38 -5.65 30.63
CA PRO A 33 12.64 -4.88 31.63
C PRO A 33 13.47 -4.67 32.89
N THR A 34 13.44 -3.44 33.42
CA THR A 34 14.03 -3.07 34.70
C THR A 34 12.97 -2.49 35.62
N THR A 35 13.15 -2.65 36.93
CA THR A 35 12.27 -2.05 37.94
C THR A 35 13.03 -0.95 38.66
N ASN A 36 12.51 0.26 38.55
CA ASN A 36 13.08 1.43 39.19
C ASN A 36 12.83 1.42 40.70
N ILE A 37 13.60 2.25 41.41
CA ILE A 37 13.55 2.36 42.88
C ILE A 37 12.16 2.81 43.36
N ASP A 38 11.44 3.58 42.54
CA ASP A 38 10.08 4.05 42.80
C ASP A 38 8.97 3.03 42.42
N GLY A 39 9.36 1.85 41.91
CA GLY A 39 8.44 0.80 41.46
C GLY A 39 7.90 1.00 40.03
N SER A 40 8.37 2.01 39.31
CA SER A 40 8.06 2.16 37.88
C SER A 40 8.81 1.13 37.02
N GLU A 41 8.23 0.75 35.88
CA GLU A 41 8.88 -0.12 34.90
C GLU A 41 9.75 0.73 33.96
N GLY A 42 11.00 0.32 33.80
CA GLY A 42 11.95 0.89 32.85
C GLY A 42 12.48 -0.18 31.89
N CYS A 43 13.50 0.18 31.11
CA CYS A 43 14.21 -0.77 30.28
C CYS A 43 15.71 -0.48 30.15
N GLU A 44 16.47 -1.55 29.96
CA GLU A 44 17.89 -1.50 29.61
C GLU A 44 18.14 -2.24 28.29
N ILE A 45 19.25 -1.91 27.62
CA ILE A 45 19.67 -2.58 26.39
C ILE A 45 20.71 -3.63 26.75
N SER A 46 20.45 -4.90 26.44
CA SER A 46 21.35 -5.99 26.83
C SER A 46 22.60 -6.11 25.97
N ASN A 47 22.51 -5.67 24.70
CA ASN A 47 23.57 -5.73 23.71
C ASN A 47 24.08 -4.34 23.35
N GLU A 48 24.72 -3.67 24.32
CA GLU A 48 25.25 -2.32 24.18
C GLU A 48 26.24 -2.15 23.00
N TYR A 49 26.94 -3.21 22.60
CA TYR A 49 27.84 -3.17 21.43
C TYR A 49 27.08 -2.88 20.12
N GLU A 50 25.86 -3.39 19.96
CA GLU A 50 25.04 -3.07 18.76
C GLU A 50 24.65 -1.60 18.79
N LEU A 51 24.33 -1.05 19.96
CA LEU A 51 23.99 0.35 20.11
C LEU A 51 25.17 1.26 19.75
N ASP A 52 26.38 0.91 20.22
CA ASP A 52 27.60 1.66 19.90
C ASP A 52 27.89 1.66 18.40
N GLU A 53 27.79 0.49 17.74
CA GLU A 53 27.97 0.39 16.30
C GLU A 53 26.90 1.17 15.53
N ILE A 54 25.64 1.17 15.99
CA ILE A 54 24.56 1.98 15.38
C ILE A 54 24.85 3.47 15.54
N ALA A 55 25.27 3.91 16.74
CA ALA A 55 25.62 5.30 17.02
C ALA A 55 26.77 5.77 16.13
N GLN A 56 27.81 4.94 15.96
CA GLN A 56 28.93 5.22 15.05
C GLN A 56 28.48 5.34 13.59
N LEU A 57 27.64 4.42 13.10
CA LEU A 57 27.13 4.46 11.72
C LEU A 57 26.22 5.68 11.47
N LEU A 58 25.39 6.03 12.45
CA LEU A 58 24.55 7.23 12.39
C LEU A 58 25.32 8.51 12.73
N GLN A 59 26.58 8.43 13.14
CA GLN A 59 27.35 9.59 13.61
C GLN A 59 26.56 10.41 14.65
N LEU A 60 26.09 9.70 15.69
CA LEU A 60 25.38 10.24 16.84
C LEU A 60 26.14 9.90 18.12
N ASP A 61 25.90 10.68 19.17
CA ASP A 61 26.37 10.32 20.50
C ASP A 61 25.64 9.08 21.03
N ASN A 62 26.39 8.11 21.56
CA ASN A 62 25.86 6.83 22.02
C ASN A 62 24.88 7.02 23.19
N GLN A 63 25.22 7.90 24.14
CA GLN A 63 24.36 8.17 25.30
C GLN A 63 23.07 8.90 24.89
N MET A 64 23.16 9.81 23.91
CA MET A 64 22.00 10.43 23.31
C MET A 64 21.07 9.40 22.64
N LEU A 65 21.62 8.48 21.84
CA LEU A 65 20.84 7.42 21.19
C LEU A 65 20.23 6.45 22.20
N PHE A 66 20.97 6.09 23.26
CA PHE A 66 20.47 5.30 24.37
C PHE A 66 19.24 5.95 25.00
N ASN A 67 19.38 7.19 25.47
CA ASN A 67 18.30 7.93 26.11
C ASN A 67 17.09 8.08 25.18
N CYS A 68 17.36 8.28 23.89
CA CYS A 68 16.35 8.39 22.86
C CYS A 68 15.47 7.13 22.73
N LEU A 69 16.06 5.95 22.88
CA LEU A 69 15.38 4.67 22.74
C LEU A 69 14.76 4.13 24.05
N THR A 70 15.12 4.70 25.21
CA THR A 70 14.71 4.21 26.54
C THR A 70 13.92 5.21 27.39
N ARG A 71 13.75 6.46 26.92
CA ARG A 71 13.04 7.53 27.65
C ARG A 71 12.10 8.33 26.74
N LEU A 72 11.02 8.86 27.30
CA LEU A 72 10.14 9.85 26.65
C LEU A 72 10.62 11.27 26.95
N GLY A 73 10.82 12.08 25.90
CA GLY A 73 11.06 13.53 26.02
C GLY A 73 12.06 14.04 24.98
N ASP A 74 12.18 15.35 24.77
CA ASP A 74 13.16 15.90 23.80
C ASP A 74 14.52 16.24 24.45
N ASN A 75 14.68 15.97 25.76
CA ASN A 75 15.85 16.38 26.57
C ASN A 75 16.96 15.32 26.57
N TRP A 76 17.45 14.94 25.39
CA TRP A 76 18.47 13.89 25.23
C TRP A 76 19.90 14.32 25.58
N ALA A 77 20.15 15.63 25.51
CA ALA A 77 21.47 16.24 25.60
C ALA A 77 21.81 16.75 27.00
N GLN A 78 20.88 16.64 27.97
CA GLN A 78 21.15 17.03 29.36
C GLN A 78 21.78 15.86 30.10
N LEU A 79 22.83 16.16 30.89
CA LEU A 79 23.53 15.20 31.76
C LEU A 79 22.63 14.66 32.89
N GLU A 80 21.57 15.38 33.24
CA GLU A 80 20.56 14.90 34.18
C GLU A 80 19.44 14.19 33.39
N PRO A 81 19.11 12.93 33.74
CA PRO A 81 18.11 12.14 33.04
C PRO A 81 16.70 12.68 33.33
N ASP A 82 16.30 13.72 32.62
CA ASP A 82 14.97 14.30 32.72
C ASP A 82 14.08 13.71 31.60
N GLY A 83 13.31 12.68 31.94
CA GLY A 83 12.43 11.97 31.02
C GLY A 83 11.87 10.69 31.63
N THR A 84 10.59 10.43 31.39
CA THR A 84 9.91 9.23 31.89
C THR A 84 10.48 8.01 31.18
N GLU A 85 11.04 7.07 31.96
CA GLU A 85 11.51 5.80 31.42
C GLU A 85 10.34 5.01 30.83
N ILE A 86 10.63 4.26 29.77
CA ILE A 86 9.62 3.41 29.11
C ILE A 86 9.89 1.95 29.38
N ASP A 87 8.82 1.17 29.38
CA ASP A 87 8.91 -0.28 29.50
C ASP A 87 9.57 -0.91 28.27
N ALA A 88 10.12 -2.11 28.45
CA ALA A 88 10.85 -2.83 27.41
C ALA A 88 9.98 -3.21 26.20
N SER A 89 8.67 -3.42 26.40
CA SER A 89 7.74 -3.74 25.32
C SER A 89 7.50 -2.52 24.43
N TYR A 90 7.31 -1.35 25.03
CA TYR A 90 7.15 -0.08 24.33
C TYR A 90 8.43 0.33 23.60
N ALA A 91 9.60 0.17 24.21
CA ALA A 91 10.89 0.41 23.56
C ALA A 91 11.09 -0.49 22.33
N SER A 92 10.75 -1.78 22.45
CA SER A 92 10.77 -2.73 21.33
C SER A 92 9.84 -2.32 20.18
N ARG A 93 8.65 -1.79 20.50
CA ARG A 93 7.70 -1.26 19.50
C ARG A 93 8.23 -0.01 18.78
N ILE A 94 8.86 0.91 19.52
CA ILE A 94 9.51 2.08 18.92
C ILE A 94 10.62 1.64 17.98
N LYS A 95 11.47 0.70 18.40
CA LYS A 95 12.53 0.12 17.56
C LYS A 95 11.99 -0.41 16.24
N PHE A 96 10.94 -1.24 16.25
CA PHE A 96 10.37 -1.76 15.00
C PHE A 96 9.75 -0.67 14.12
N THR A 97 9.08 0.31 14.73
CA THR A 97 8.54 1.48 14.01
C THR A 97 9.66 2.32 13.38
N LEU A 98 10.77 2.49 14.09
CA LEU A 98 11.95 3.18 13.60
C LEU A 98 12.57 2.43 12.40
N CYS A 99 12.74 1.11 12.48
CA CYS A 99 13.23 0.30 11.36
C CYS A 99 12.35 0.46 10.11
N ARG A 100 11.02 0.34 10.26
CA ARG A 100 10.08 0.54 9.15
C ARG A 100 10.15 1.95 8.59
N THR A 101 10.22 2.95 9.45
CA THR A 101 10.26 4.37 9.05
C THR A 101 11.55 4.69 8.31
N LEU A 102 12.72 4.27 8.82
CA LEU A 102 14.01 4.44 8.16
C LEU A 102 14.00 3.82 6.77
N TYR A 103 13.58 2.55 6.67
CA TYR A 103 13.52 1.84 5.39
C TYR A 103 12.54 2.50 4.40
N GLY A 104 11.33 2.82 4.85
CA GLY A 104 10.31 3.45 4.00
C GLY A 104 10.71 4.85 3.50
N ARG A 105 11.36 5.65 4.35
CA ARG A 105 11.87 6.96 3.96
C ARG A 105 13.10 6.86 3.06
N LEU A 106 14.02 5.93 3.32
CA LEU A 106 15.14 5.65 2.43
C LEU A 106 14.64 5.25 1.04
N PHE A 107 13.66 4.36 0.96
CA PHE A 107 13.03 3.96 -0.29
C PHE A 107 12.43 5.18 -1.03
N THR A 108 11.67 6.02 -0.32
CA THR A 108 11.09 7.24 -0.88
C THR A 108 12.16 8.21 -1.37
N TRP A 109 13.26 8.34 -0.62
CA TRP A 109 14.41 9.16 -1.01
C TRP A 109 15.09 8.64 -2.28
N ILE A 110 15.30 7.33 -2.39
CA ILE A 110 15.85 6.69 -3.59
C ILE A 110 14.92 6.97 -4.79
N VAL A 111 13.60 6.79 -4.63
CA VAL A 111 12.62 7.09 -5.69
C VAL A 111 12.68 8.56 -6.10
N SER A 112 12.77 9.50 -5.14
CA SER A 112 12.95 10.92 -5.45
C SER A 112 14.23 11.18 -6.23
N ARG A 113 15.34 10.57 -5.83
CA ARG A 113 16.64 10.74 -6.48
C ARG A 113 16.67 10.17 -7.90
N VAL A 114 16.01 9.03 -8.12
CA VAL A 114 15.78 8.46 -9.47
C VAL A 114 14.92 9.40 -10.30
N ASN A 115 13.83 9.93 -9.73
CA ASN A 115 12.97 10.90 -10.43
C ASN A 115 13.75 12.16 -10.81
N ASP A 116 14.65 12.66 -9.95
CA ASP A 116 15.48 13.83 -10.24
C ASP A 116 16.52 13.54 -11.33
N ALA A 117 17.07 12.32 -11.39
CA ALA A 117 17.94 11.90 -12.48
C ALA A 117 17.19 11.77 -13.82
N LEU A 118 15.91 11.38 -13.78
CA LEU A 118 15.05 11.22 -14.96
C LEU A 118 14.33 12.51 -15.38
N LYS A 119 14.22 13.52 -14.51
CA LYS A 119 13.71 14.85 -14.84
C LYS A 119 14.63 15.43 -15.92
N LEU A 120 14.17 15.31 -17.17
CA LEU A 120 14.86 15.82 -18.34
C LEU A 120 15.35 17.25 -18.06
N LYS A 121 16.64 17.51 -18.36
CA LYS A 121 17.19 18.85 -18.57
C LYS A 121 16.59 19.48 -19.84
N THR A 122 15.28 19.37 -20.05
CA THR A 122 14.59 20.12 -21.10
C THR A 122 14.57 21.57 -20.68
N GLY A 123 15.57 22.33 -21.15
CA GLY A 123 15.56 23.80 -21.21
C GLY A 123 14.49 24.35 -22.17
N GLY A 124 13.32 23.71 -22.21
CA GLY A 124 12.17 24.09 -23.01
C GLY A 124 11.19 24.86 -22.14
N THR A 125 10.86 26.07 -22.59
CA THR A 125 9.79 26.96 -22.13
C THR A 125 8.66 26.27 -21.34
N VAL A 126 8.36 26.85 -20.17
CA VAL A 126 7.43 26.48 -19.09
C VAL A 126 5.96 26.21 -19.50
N GLY A 127 5.62 26.13 -20.78
CA GLY A 127 4.23 26.08 -21.27
C GLY A 127 3.74 24.77 -21.89
N SER A 128 4.59 23.79 -22.24
CA SER A 128 4.16 22.56 -22.93
C SER A 128 4.49 21.33 -22.11
N ARG A 129 3.63 20.97 -21.15
CA ARG A 129 3.59 19.57 -20.69
C ARG A 129 3.11 18.74 -21.86
N GLY A 130 4.03 18.04 -22.54
CA GLY A 130 3.69 17.09 -23.59
C GLY A 130 2.70 16.02 -23.10
N LYS A 131 2.12 15.26 -24.03
CA LYS A 131 1.26 14.11 -23.68
C LYS A 131 2.11 13.06 -22.94
N THR A 132 1.64 12.60 -21.79
CA THR A 132 2.33 11.59 -20.98
C THR A 132 1.64 10.24 -21.14
N ILE A 133 2.43 9.18 -21.37
CA ILE A 133 1.98 7.78 -21.24
C ILE A 133 2.46 7.29 -19.87
N GLY A 134 1.54 6.80 -19.05
CA GLY A 134 1.86 6.22 -17.75
C GLY A 134 1.68 4.71 -17.78
N LEU A 135 2.60 3.99 -17.13
CA LEU A 135 2.49 2.55 -16.89
C LEU A 135 2.28 2.36 -15.39
N LEU A 136 1.17 1.73 -15.02
CA LEU A 136 0.86 1.39 -13.64
C LEU A 136 0.89 -0.13 -13.52
N ASP A 137 1.87 -0.62 -12.77
CA ASP A 137 1.95 -2.02 -12.36
C ASP A 137 1.45 -2.14 -10.92
N PHE A 138 0.51 -3.05 -10.68
CA PHE A 138 -0.12 -3.23 -9.39
C PHE A 138 -0.01 -4.69 -8.97
N TYR A 139 0.29 -4.92 -7.69
CA TYR A 139 0.37 -6.27 -7.15
C TYR A 139 -1.00 -6.96 -7.18
N GLY A 140 -1.02 -8.26 -7.39
CA GLY A 140 -2.26 -9.05 -7.39
C GLY A 140 -2.87 -9.17 -5.99
N PHE A 141 -4.06 -9.78 -5.92
CA PHE A 141 -4.71 -10.14 -4.67
C PHE A 141 -3.91 -11.21 -3.93
N GLU A 142 -3.97 -11.19 -2.59
CA GLU A 142 -3.26 -12.14 -1.73
C GLU A 142 -4.22 -12.86 -0.78
N ALA A 143 -4.21 -14.19 -0.83
CA ALA A 143 -4.85 -15.06 0.15
C ALA A 143 -3.86 -16.12 0.61
N LEU A 144 -3.22 -15.86 1.75
CA LEU A 144 -2.27 -16.75 2.41
C LEU A 144 -2.97 -17.56 3.51
N GLU A 145 -2.27 -18.55 4.07
CA GLU A 145 -2.75 -19.29 5.25
C GLU A 145 -2.99 -18.37 6.46
N LYS A 146 -2.15 -17.33 6.62
CA LYS A 146 -2.26 -16.32 7.68
C LYS A 146 -2.23 -14.92 7.07
N ASN A 147 -3.40 -14.32 6.92
CA ASN A 147 -3.53 -12.95 6.40
C ASN A 147 -3.51 -11.94 7.54
N THR A 148 -2.64 -10.94 7.43
CA THR A 148 -2.53 -9.84 8.41
C THR A 148 -3.06 -8.53 7.81
N PHE A 149 -2.83 -7.40 8.50
CA PHE A 149 -3.20 -6.08 7.99
C PHE A 149 -2.61 -5.80 6.60
N ASP A 150 -1.41 -6.33 6.30
CA ASP A 150 -0.75 -6.09 5.00
C ASP A 150 -1.56 -6.70 3.84
N GLN A 151 -1.97 -7.97 3.97
CA GLN A 151 -2.87 -8.63 3.01
C GLN A 151 -4.22 -7.92 2.93
N PHE A 152 -4.75 -7.45 4.06
CA PHE A 152 -6.00 -6.70 4.09
C PHE A 152 -5.90 -5.39 3.29
N ALA A 153 -4.81 -4.64 3.45
CA ALA A 153 -4.53 -3.42 2.70
C ALA A 153 -4.35 -3.70 1.20
N ILE A 154 -3.60 -4.76 0.87
CA ILE A 154 -3.39 -5.25 -0.50
C ILE A 154 -4.72 -5.57 -1.19
N ASN A 155 -5.57 -6.36 -0.52
CA ASN A 155 -6.85 -6.78 -1.06
C ASN A 155 -7.83 -5.61 -1.17
N TYR A 156 -7.84 -4.68 -0.21
CA TYR A 156 -8.62 -3.45 -0.33
C TYR A 156 -8.23 -2.61 -1.55
N CYS A 157 -6.93 -2.44 -1.82
CA CYS A 157 -6.51 -1.72 -3.02
C CYS A 157 -6.94 -2.42 -4.31
N ASN A 158 -6.81 -3.75 -4.36
CA ASN A 158 -7.28 -4.55 -5.49
C ASN A 158 -8.79 -4.40 -5.72
N GLU A 159 -9.61 -4.50 -4.66
CA GLU A 159 -11.06 -4.30 -4.72
C GLU A 159 -11.44 -2.94 -5.34
N ARG A 160 -10.75 -1.87 -4.91
CA ARG A 160 -11.00 -0.50 -5.38
C ARG A 160 -10.57 -0.28 -6.83
N LEU A 161 -9.42 -0.83 -7.22
CA LEU A 161 -8.95 -0.77 -8.60
C LEU A 161 -9.86 -1.59 -9.53
N GLN A 162 -10.29 -2.76 -9.08
CA GLN A 162 -11.22 -3.60 -9.83
C GLN A 162 -12.59 -2.91 -10.00
N GLN A 163 -13.10 -2.28 -8.94
CA GLN A 163 -14.32 -1.48 -9.02
C GLN A 163 -14.17 -0.35 -10.06
N HIS A 164 -13.04 0.36 -10.07
CA HIS A 164 -12.77 1.43 -11.03
C HIS A 164 -12.65 0.92 -12.47
N PHE A 165 -11.97 -0.21 -12.67
CA PHE A 165 -11.85 -0.89 -13.96
C PHE A 165 -13.23 -1.23 -14.53
N ILE A 166 -14.06 -1.95 -13.77
CA ILE A 166 -15.38 -2.39 -14.21
C ILE A 166 -16.25 -1.19 -14.56
N LYS A 167 -16.31 -0.16 -13.70
CA LYS A 167 -17.07 1.07 -13.96
C LYS A 167 -16.60 1.79 -15.22
N SER A 168 -15.28 1.88 -15.43
CA SER A 168 -14.70 2.56 -16.60
C SER A 168 -15.04 1.83 -17.90
N VAL A 169 -14.93 0.49 -17.91
CA VAL A 169 -15.26 -0.31 -19.09
C VAL A 169 -16.75 -0.25 -19.40
N LEU A 170 -17.61 -0.38 -18.39
CA LEU A 170 -19.07 -0.26 -18.53
C LEU A 170 -19.47 1.07 -19.13
N LYS A 171 -18.96 2.16 -18.56
CA LYS A 171 -19.23 3.52 -19.06
C LYS A 171 -18.79 3.69 -20.51
N HIS A 172 -17.59 3.22 -20.84
CA HIS A 172 -17.10 3.29 -22.21
C HIS A 172 -17.99 2.52 -23.21
N GLN A 173 -18.47 1.33 -22.82
CA GLN A 173 -19.43 0.57 -23.66
C GLN A 173 -20.76 1.30 -23.78
N GLN A 174 -21.28 1.87 -22.70
CA GLN A 174 -22.53 2.62 -22.74
C GLN A 174 -22.43 3.85 -23.66
N ASP A 175 -21.34 4.61 -23.57
CA ASP A 175 -21.08 5.77 -24.43
C ASP A 175 -21.03 5.35 -25.91
N LEU A 176 -20.44 4.19 -26.24
CA LEU A 176 -20.43 3.67 -27.61
C LEU A 176 -21.83 3.35 -28.12
N TYR A 177 -22.69 2.74 -27.31
CA TYR A 177 -24.07 2.41 -27.72
C TYR A 177 -24.87 3.67 -28.00
N VAL A 178 -24.77 4.65 -27.12
CA VAL A 178 -25.44 5.96 -27.28
C VAL A 178 -24.96 6.67 -28.54
N ASN A 179 -23.64 6.67 -28.80
CA ASN A 179 -23.07 7.29 -29.99
C ASN A 179 -23.49 6.62 -31.31
N GLU A 180 -23.72 5.30 -31.28
CA GLU A 180 -24.21 4.52 -32.43
C GLU A 180 -25.76 4.50 -32.52
N GLY A 181 -26.47 5.16 -31.60
CA GLY A 181 -27.93 5.20 -31.58
C GLY A 181 -28.59 3.87 -31.22
N LEU A 182 -27.90 3.02 -30.44
CA LEU A 182 -28.37 1.71 -30.00
C LEU A 182 -28.95 1.77 -28.59
N ASP A 183 -29.99 0.97 -28.34
CA ASP A 183 -30.58 0.83 -27.02
C ASP A 183 -29.64 0.11 -26.06
N TRP A 184 -29.46 0.69 -24.87
CA TRP A 184 -28.64 0.08 -23.83
C TRP A 184 -29.38 -1.09 -23.17
N ILE A 185 -28.79 -2.27 -23.24
CA ILE A 185 -29.24 -3.44 -22.50
C ILE A 185 -28.58 -3.41 -21.12
N ARG A 186 -29.37 -3.48 -20.05
CA ARG A 186 -28.82 -3.62 -18.69
C ARG A 186 -28.03 -4.92 -18.60
N ILE A 187 -26.79 -4.83 -18.17
CA ILE A 187 -25.91 -5.99 -18.00
C ILE A 187 -25.70 -6.22 -16.51
N ASP A 188 -25.94 -7.45 -16.08
CA ASP A 188 -25.62 -7.89 -14.73
C ASP A 188 -24.12 -8.18 -14.64
N TYR A 189 -23.48 -7.57 -13.64
CA TYR A 189 -22.07 -7.77 -13.34
C TYR A 189 -21.89 -7.88 -11.82
N PHE A 190 -20.74 -8.39 -11.41
CA PHE A 190 -20.38 -8.41 -9.99
C PHE A 190 -19.98 -7.01 -9.53
N ASP A 191 -20.77 -6.40 -8.66
CA ASP A 191 -20.46 -5.09 -8.12
C ASP A 191 -19.56 -5.19 -6.88
N ASN A 192 -18.34 -4.69 -6.98
CA ASN A 192 -17.38 -4.59 -5.87
C ASN A 192 -17.73 -3.46 -4.88
N ALA A 193 -18.71 -2.60 -5.17
CA ALA A 193 -19.08 -1.48 -4.31
C ALA A 193 -19.42 -1.89 -2.87
N PRO A 194 -20.22 -2.94 -2.59
CA PRO A 194 -20.53 -3.35 -1.23
C PRO A 194 -19.28 -3.77 -0.43
N ILE A 195 -18.29 -4.38 -1.08
CA ILE A 195 -17.02 -4.77 -0.44
C ILE A 195 -16.20 -3.52 -0.11
N CYS A 196 -16.10 -2.60 -1.07
CA CYS A 196 -15.40 -1.33 -0.87
C CYS A 196 -16.06 -0.50 0.25
N GLU A 197 -17.39 -0.49 0.33
CA GLU A 197 -18.15 0.16 1.39
C GLU A 197 -17.90 -0.49 2.75
N LEU A 198 -17.93 -1.82 2.84
CA LEU A 198 -17.59 -2.52 4.08
C LEU A 198 -16.21 -2.09 4.62
N ILE A 199 -15.23 -1.91 3.74
CA ILE A 199 -13.85 -1.61 4.15
C ILE A 199 -13.65 -0.12 4.44
N ASP A 200 -14.19 0.77 3.60
CA ASP A 200 -13.80 2.19 3.54
C ASP A 200 -14.98 3.17 3.63
N LYS A 201 -16.19 2.71 3.98
CA LYS A 201 -17.31 3.63 4.18
C LYS A 201 -16.98 4.64 5.29
N PRO A 202 -17.19 5.96 5.06
CA PRO A 202 -16.99 6.96 6.09
C PRO A 202 -17.73 6.60 7.38
N CYS A 203 -17.04 6.75 8.51
CA CYS A 203 -17.51 6.46 9.87
C CYS A 203 -17.82 5.00 10.22
N PHE A 204 -18.07 4.12 9.24
CA PHE A 204 -18.57 2.76 9.50
C PHE A 204 -17.74 1.64 8.85
N GLY A 205 -16.84 1.97 7.92
CA GLY A 205 -15.97 1.01 7.28
C GLY A 205 -14.87 0.53 8.22
N ILE A 206 -14.39 -0.69 8.01
CA ILE A 206 -13.33 -1.34 8.81
C ILE A 206 -12.13 -0.40 9.07
N LEU A 207 -11.67 0.33 8.04
CA LEU A 207 -10.55 1.26 8.17
C LEU A 207 -10.84 2.47 9.08
N HIS A 208 -12.09 2.92 9.15
CA HIS A 208 -12.50 4.00 10.05
C HIS A 208 -12.69 3.49 11.48
N LEU A 209 -13.24 2.28 11.64
CA LEU A 209 -13.35 1.62 12.95
C LEU A 209 -11.97 1.38 13.57
N LEU A 210 -10.97 1.08 12.74
CA LEU A 210 -9.57 0.92 13.16
C LEU A 210 -8.93 2.23 13.66
N ASP A 211 -9.45 3.38 13.22
CA ASP A 211 -8.98 4.71 13.63
C ASP A 211 -9.80 5.29 14.82
N GLU A 212 -10.80 4.56 15.33
CA GLU A 212 -11.61 5.02 16.46
C GLU A 212 -10.75 5.12 17.74
N PRO A 213 -10.80 6.24 18.48
CA PRO A 213 -9.97 6.44 19.67
C PRO A 213 -10.30 5.45 20.82
N GLN A 214 -11.48 4.82 20.78
CA GLN A 214 -11.89 3.80 21.75
C GLN A 214 -11.27 2.42 21.46
N VAL A 215 -10.73 2.21 20.24
CA VAL A 215 -10.17 0.95 19.80
C VAL A 215 -8.67 0.94 20.06
N VAL A 216 -8.30 0.58 21.29
CA VAL A 216 -6.89 0.62 21.75
C VAL A 216 -6.18 -0.74 21.67
N ASN A 217 -6.90 -1.82 21.40
CA ASN A 217 -6.33 -3.17 21.26
C ASN A 217 -7.13 -4.02 20.24
N ASP A 218 -6.52 -5.10 19.77
CA ASP A 218 -7.06 -5.94 18.71
C ASP A 218 -8.36 -6.68 19.10
N GLY A 219 -8.58 -6.94 20.40
CA GLY A 219 -9.80 -7.56 20.90
C GLY A 219 -11.00 -6.62 20.87
N LEU A 220 -10.79 -5.35 21.24
CA LEU A 220 -11.78 -4.29 21.08
C LEU A 220 -12.08 -4.04 19.60
N LEU A 221 -11.06 -4.05 18.74
CA LEU A 221 -11.25 -3.94 17.29
C LEU A 221 -12.19 -5.04 16.81
N LEU A 222 -11.89 -6.31 17.10
CA LEU A 222 -12.71 -7.44 16.68
C LEU A 222 -14.16 -7.33 17.17
N THR A 223 -14.34 -6.90 18.41
CA THR A 223 -15.67 -6.68 19.00
C THR A 223 -16.44 -5.59 18.24
N ARG A 224 -15.79 -4.46 17.95
CA ARG A 224 -16.38 -3.36 17.16
C ARG A 224 -16.71 -3.78 15.73
N LEU A 225 -15.84 -4.58 15.08
CA LEU A 225 -16.10 -5.14 13.76
C LEU A 225 -17.36 -6.01 13.76
N HIS A 226 -17.49 -6.93 14.73
CA HIS A 226 -18.69 -7.76 14.84
C HIS A 226 -19.95 -6.95 15.17
N GLN A 227 -19.85 -5.86 15.93
CA GLN A 227 -20.99 -4.99 16.23
C GLN A 227 -21.46 -4.17 15.02
N CYS A 228 -20.52 -3.55 14.30
CA CYS A 228 -20.83 -2.58 13.24
C CYS A 228 -20.98 -3.22 11.86
N CYS A 229 -20.31 -4.35 11.60
CA CYS A 229 -20.34 -5.03 10.31
C CYS A 229 -21.27 -6.26 10.29
N ALA A 230 -21.91 -6.60 11.42
CA ALA A 230 -22.87 -7.70 11.48
C ALA A 230 -24.02 -7.49 10.48
N GLY A 231 -24.39 -8.56 9.77
CA GLY A 231 -25.45 -8.54 8.77
C GLY A 231 -25.04 -8.00 7.40
N HIS A 232 -23.82 -7.47 7.25
CA HIS A 232 -23.32 -7.08 5.93
C HIS A 232 -23.06 -8.33 5.07
N THR A 233 -23.51 -8.32 3.81
CA THR A 233 -23.42 -9.47 2.87
C THR A 233 -22.00 -10.01 2.69
N ASN A 234 -21.01 -9.13 2.79
CA ASN A 234 -19.60 -9.44 2.59
C ASN A 234 -18.80 -9.58 3.90
N PHE A 235 -19.43 -9.40 5.07
CA PHE A 235 -18.79 -9.69 6.36
C PHE A 235 -19.34 -11.02 6.88
N LEU A 236 -18.50 -12.04 6.94
CA LEU A 236 -18.97 -13.39 7.24
C LEU A 236 -19.11 -13.60 8.74
N ALA A 237 -20.18 -14.30 9.11
CA ALA A 237 -20.42 -14.68 10.49
C ALA A 237 -19.27 -15.55 11.00
N ARG A 238 -19.02 -15.47 12.31
CA ARG A 238 -17.97 -16.26 12.94
C ARG A 238 -18.23 -17.75 12.76
N ASP A 239 -17.26 -18.45 12.21
CA ASP A 239 -17.21 -19.91 12.16
C ASP A 239 -16.51 -20.43 13.41
N ALA A 240 -17.11 -21.40 14.10
CA ALA A 240 -16.57 -22.01 15.31
C ALA A 240 -15.28 -22.83 15.06
N SER A 241 -15.02 -23.20 13.81
CA SER A 241 -13.78 -23.87 13.40
C SER A 241 -12.58 -22.92 13.27
N LEU A 242 -12.81 -21.61 13.22
CA LEU A 242 -11.77 -20.60 13.05
C LEU A 242 -11.23 -20.07 14.39
N PRO A 243 -9.98 -19.59 14.44
CA PRO A 243 -9.40 -18.98 15.63
C PRO A 243 -10.26 -17.83 16.19
N SER A 244 -10.23 -17.62 17.51
CA SER A 244 -11.01 -16.54 18.16
C SER A 244 -10.64 -15.13 17.72
N ASN A 245 -9.41 -14.92 17.23
CA ASN A 245 -8.86 -13.61 16.90
C ASN A 245 -8.80 -13.39 15.38
N CYS A 246 -9.92 -13.66 14.69
CA CYS A 246 -10.02 -13.47 13.26
C CYS A 246 -11.41 -12.98 12.84
N PHE A 247 -11.44 -12.32 11.69
CA PHE A 247 -12.67 -11.97 10.98
C PHE A 247 -12.53 -12.38 9.52
N GLN A 248 -13.66 -12.51 8.82
CA GLN A 248 -13.67 -13.02 7.47
C GLN A 248 -14.46 -12.08 6.55
N VAL A 249 -13.85 -11.73 5.41
CA VAL A 249 -14.44 -10.87 4.40
C VAL A 249 -14.59 -11.66 3.11
N ARG A 250 -15.77 -11.58 2.49
CA ARG A 250 -16.00 -12.13 1.15
C ARG A 250 -15.62 -11.09 0.10
N HIS A 251 -14.41 -11.26 -0.43
CA HIS A 251 -13.87 -10.52 -1.57
C HIS A 251 -14.41 -11.05 -2.90
N PHE A 252 -14.10 -10.37 -4.01
CA PHE A 252 -14.46 -10.88 -5.34
C PHE A 252 -13.77 -12.22 -5.67
N GLU A 253 -12.60 -12.48 -5.10
CA GLU A 253 -11.86 -13.75 -5.26
C GLU A 253 -12.41 -14.89 -4.40
N GLY A 254 -13.15 -14.55 -3.34
CA GLY A 254 -13.66 -15.50 -2.37
C GLY A 254 -13.52 -15.03 -0.92
N PRO A 255 -13.87 -15.89 0.04
CA PRO A 255 -13.74 -15.58 1.45
C PRO A 255 -12.28 -15.62 1.90
N VAL A 256 -11.81 -14.54 2.54
CA VAL A 256 -10.47 -14.45 3.12
C VAL A 256 -10.58 -14.23 4.63
N VAL A 257 -9.82 -15.02 5.40
CA VAL A 257 -9.75 -14.93 6.86
C VAL A 257 -8.54 -14.09 7.25
N TYR A 258 -8.78 -13.02 8.02
CA TYR A 258 -7.75 -12.12 8.53
C TYR A 258 -7.59 -12.28 10.04
N THR A 259 -6.35 -12.41 10.52
CA THR A 259 -6.08 -12.37 11.97
C THR A 259 -6.07 -10.93 12.45
N THR A 260 -6.77 -10.61 13.54
CA THR A 260 -6.73 -9.26 14.12
C THR A 260 -5.43 -8.96 14.86
N ASN A 261 -4.60 -9.97 15.11
CA ASN A 261 -3.36 -9.82 15.86
C ASN A 261 -2.41 -8.83 15.17
N GLY A 262 -2.04 -7.76 15.87
CA GLY A 262 -1.16 -6.70 15.42
C GLY A 262 -1.81 -5.69 14.49
N PHE A 263 -3.14 -5.70 14.30
CA PHE A 263 -3.82 -4.72 13.44
C PHE A 263 -3.69 -3.29 13.98
N ILE A 264 -3.97 -3.08 15.27
CA ILE A 264 -3.90 -1.75 15.89
C ILE A 264 -2.46 -1.26 15.92
N GLU A 265 -1.54 -2.12 16.33
CA GLU A 265 -0.11 -1.78 16.38
C GLU A 265 0.42 -1.38 15.00
N LYS A 266 0.12 -2.17 13.95
CA LYS A 266 0.50 -1.85 12.58
C LYS A 266 -0.19 -0.59 12.05
N ASN A 267 -1.42 -0.31 12.45
CA ASN A 267 -2.13 0.87 11.96
C ASN A 267 -1.61 2.18 12.53
N LEU A 268 -1.18 2.17 13.79
CA LEU A 268 -0.64 3.36 14.45
C LEU A 268 0.60 3.87 13.71
N ASP A 269 1.53 2.97 13.38
CA ASP A 269 2.82 3.19 12.66
C ASP A 269 3.45 4.58 12.90
N LEU A 270 3.41 5.02 14.16
CA LEU A 270 3.76 6.37 14.55
C LEU A 270 5.13 6.39 15.21
N LEU A 271 6.09 7.00 14.52
CA LEU A 271 7.38 7.32 15.12
C LEU A 271 7.22 8.53 16.06
N PRO A 272 7.57 8.42 17.36
CA PRO A 272 7.54 9.56 18.26
C PRO A 272 8.45 10.68 17.76
N ARG A 273 8.00 11.93 17.91
CA ARG A 273 8.73 13.11 17.41
C ARG A 273 10.14 13.20 17.96
N HIS A 274 10.32 12.81 19.21
CA HIS A 274 11.58 12.86 19.90
C HIS A 274 12.65 11.96 19.23
N ILE A 275 12.24 10.82 18.66
CA ILE A 275 13.12 9.93 17.87
C ILE A 275 13.54 10.64 16.58
N SER A 276 12.57 11.25 15.88
CA SER A 276 12.86 12.05 14.68
C SER A 276 13.82 13.22 15.00
N SER A 277 13.64 13.89 16.14
CA SER A 277 14.52 14.97 16.61
C SER A 277 15.94 14.49 16.86
N CYS A 278 16.11 13.31 17.47
CA CYS A 278 17.42 12.70 17.69
C CYS A 278 18.12 12.38 16.36
N LEU A 279 17.45 11.68 15.45
CA LEU A 279 18.01 11.32 14.14
C LEU A 279 18.30 12.54 13.26
N PHE A 280 17.60 13.65 13.47
CA PHE A 280 17.89 14.91 12.78
C PHE A 280 19.22 15.54 13.22
N GLN A 281 19.70 15.25 14.43
CA GLN A 281 21.01 15.73 14.94
C GLN A 281 22.20 14.94 14.41
N SER A 282 21.95 13.87 13.66
CA SER A 282 22.98 13.04 13.04
C SER A 282 23.85 13.84 12.08
N ASP A 283 25.17 13.69 12.20
CA ASP A 283 26.14 14.25 11.25
C ASP A 283 26.10 13.54 9.89
N LEU A 284 25.50 12.34 9.85
CA LEU A 284 25.23 11.63 8.60
C LEU A 284 24.11 12.35 7.84
N LEU A 285 24.49 13.09 6.79
CA LEU A 285 23.59 13.91 5.98
C LEU A 285 22.31 13.19 5.53
N ILE A 286 22.42 11.92 5.10
CA ILE A 286 21.22 11.18 4.67
C ILE A 286 20.25 10.97 5.84
N ALA A 287 20.74 10.63 7.03
CA ALA A 287 19.89 10.39 8.20
C ALA A 287 19.12 11.66 8.59
N SER A 288 19.80 12.80 8.70
CA SER A 288 19.12 14.07 8.99
C SER A 288 18.15 14.50 7.88
N CYS A 289 18.47 14.25 6.61
CA CYS A 289 17.56 14.49 5.48
C CYS A 289 16.31 13.61 5.52
N LEU A 290 16.40 12.39 6.06
CA LEU A 290 15.25 11.50 6.19
C LEU A 290 14.28 11.96 7.27
N PHE A 291 14.71 12.73 8.28
CA PHE A 291 13.87 13.18 9.41
C PHE A 291 13.71 14.71 9.51
N PRO A 292 13.21 15.38 8.46
CA PRO A 292 13.13 16.84 8.44
C PRO A 292 12.16 17.44 9.48
N GLU A 293 11.23 16.65 10.00
CA GLU A 293 10.31 17.03 11.08
C GLU A 293 10.94 17.03 12.47
N GLY A 294 12.11 16.41 12.61
CA GLY A 294 12.94 16.50 13.81
C GLY A 294 13.59 17.87 13.99
N ASN A 295 13.54 18.74 12.98
CA ASN A 295 14.06 20.09 13.07
C ASN A 295 13.24 20.92 14.08
N PRO A 296 13.85 21.44 15.16
CA PRO A 296 13.14 22.24 16.17
C PRO A 296 12.47 23.49 15.60
N LYS A 297 12.99 24.03 14.50
CA LYS A 297 12.44 25.22 13.82
C LYS A 297 11.17 24.93 13.02
N ARG A 298 10.87 23.65 12.74
CA ARG A 298 9.66 23.24 12.03
C ARG A 298 8.61 22.77 13.04
N HIS A 299 7.70 23.65 13.43
CA HIS A 299 6.50 23.24 14.15
C HIS A 299 5.46 22.65 13.18
N SER A 300 5.26 21.33 13.24
CA SER A 300 4.12 20.69 12.58
C SER A 300 2.99 20.50 13.59
N ASN A 301 1.88 21.22 13.38
CA ASN A 301 0.63 21.00 14.11
C ASN A 301 -0.24 19.90 13.48
N ARG A 302 0.26 19.21 12.45
CA ARG A 302 -0.49 18.13 11.80
C ARG A 302 -0.50 16.90 12.71
N LYS A 303 -1.71 16.43 13.04
CA LYS A 303 -1.89 15.14 13.69
C LYS A 303 -1.23 14.05 12.83
N PRO A 304 -0.54 13.08 13.44
CA PRO A 304 -0.02 11.94 12.71
C PRO A 304 -1.16 11.18 12.04
N SER A 305 -0.96 10.76 10.80
CA SER A 305 -1.92 9.95 10.06
C SER A 305 -1.62 8.48 10.24
N SER A 306 -2.66 7.70 10.55
CA SER A 306 -2.59 6.24 10.58
C SER A 306 -2.30 5.65 9.20
N LEU A 307 -1.81 4.42 9.18
CA LEU A 307 -1.54 3.68 7.95
C LEU A 307 -2.81 3.51 7.12
N SER A 308 -3.96 3.22 7.74
CA SER A 308 -5.28 3.17 7.11
C SER A 308 -5.63 4.49 6.39
N ASN A 309 -5.42 5.65 7.04
CA ASN A 309 -5.74 6.94 6.45
C ASN A 309 -4.79 7.30 5.29
N ASN A 310 -3.50 6.97 5.44
CA ASN A 310 -2.51 7.13 4.38
C ASN A 310 -2.85 6.25 3.17
N LEU A 311 -3.26 5.00 3.40
CA LEU A 311 -3.69 4.06 2.37
C LEU A 311 -4.90 4.60 1.59
N ARG A 312 -5.94 5.03 2.31
CA ARG A 312 -7.16 5.62 1.70
C ARG A 312 -6.85 6.85 0.86
N THR A 313 -6.07 7.78 1.42
CA THR A 313 -5.71 9.03 0.75
C THR A 313 -4.87 8.78 -0.50
N SER A 314 -3.89 7.87 -0.43
CA SER A 314 -3.03 7.51 -1.55
C SER A 314 -3.82 6.84 -2.67
N LEU A 315 -4.69 5.89 -2.31
CA LEU A 315 -5.53 5.18 -3.27
C LEU A 315 -6.56 6.10 -3.94
N GLN A 316 -7.20 6.99 -3.18
CA GLN A 316 -8.11 7.99 -3.75
C GLN A 316 -7.37 8.94 -4.71
N THR A 317 -6.13 9.32 -4.39
CA THR A 317 -5.30 10.15 -5.26
C THR A 317 -4.98 9.42 -6.56
N LEU A 318 -4.62 8.13 -6.48
CA LEU A 318 -4.38 7.28 -7.64
C LEU A 318 -5.62 7.16 -8.53
N LEU A 319 -6.78 6.84 -7.94
CA LEU A 319 -8.03 6.69 -8.70
C LEU A 319 -8.42 7.98 -9.43
N LYS A 320 -8.30 9.14 -8.78
CA LYS A 320 -8.53 10.45 -9.44
C LYS A 320 -7.58 10.69 -10.61
N LEU A 321 -6.33 10.26 -10.51
CA LEU A 321 -5.37 10.37 -11.60
C LEU A 321 -5.74 9.47 -12.79
N LEU A 322 -6.30 8.28 -12.53
CA LEU A 322 -6.76 7.35 -13.56
C LEU A 322 -8.03 7.85 -14.25
N GLU A 323 -8.96 8.46 -13.52
CA GLU A 323 -10.20 9.02 -14.08
C GLU A 323 -9.96 10.13 -15.12
N GLN A 324 -8.84 10.84 -15.02
CA GLN A 324 -8.49 11.96 -15.91
C GLN A 324 -7.71 11.50 -17.16
N ARG A 325 -7.54 10.18 -17.36
CA ARG A 325 -6.70 9.61 -18.41
C ARG A 325 -7.45 8.59 -19.26
N SER A 326 -6.92 8.34 -20.47
CA SER A 326 -7.33 7.21 -21.28
C SER A 326 -6.61 5.95 -20.76
N ASN A 327 -7.38 5.02 -20.22
CA ASN A 327 -6.86 3.83 -19.55
C ASN A 327 -6.91 2.61 -20.49
N HIS A 328 -5.78 1.91 -20.58
CA HIS A 328 -5.67 0.62 -21.25
C HIS A 328 -5.25 -0.44 -20.23
N TYR A 329 -5.86 -1.61 -20.31
CA TYR A 329 -5.68 -2.67 -19.32
C TYR A 329 -4.97 -3.88 -19.95
N ILE A 330 -3.98 -4.42 -19.24
CA ILE A 330 -3.22 -5.61 -19.64
C ILE A 330 -3.41 -6.64 -18.53
N PHE A 331 -3.96 -7.80 -18.88
CA PHE A 331 -4.13 -8.92 -17.96
C PHE A 331 -3.00 -9.93 -18.14
N CYS A 332 -2.13 -10.02 -17.14
CA CYS A 332 -1.04 -10.99 -17.11
C CYS A 332 -1.52 -12.29 -16.44
N ILE A 333 -1.37 -13.43 -17.12
CA ILE A 333 -1.75 -14.75 -16.60
C ILE A 333 -0.50 -15.63 -16.52
N LYS A 334 -0.25 -16.20 -15.35
CA LYS A 334 0.81 -17.17 -15.10
C LYS A 334 0.36 -18.57 -15.56
N PRO A 335 1.04 -19.20 -16.52
CA PRO A 335 0.58 -20.47 -17.07
C PRO A 335 0.89 -21.68 -16.17
N ASN A 336 1.90 -21.60 -15.30
CA ASN A 336 2.28 -22.66 -14.35
C ASN A 336 3.12 -22.07 -13.20
N GLU A 337 3.12 -22.74 -12.05
CA GLU A 337 3.86 -22.29 -10.86
C GLU A 337 5.38 -22.39 -11.03
N LEU A 338 5.82 -23.40 -11.78
CA LEU A 338 7.24 -23.76 -11.97
C LEU A 338 8.01 -22.85 -12.92
N LYS A 339 7.36 -21.82 -13.49
CA LYS A 339 7.94 -20.88 -14.48
C LYS A 339 8.55 -21.59 -15.70
N GLN A 340 8.03 -22.76 -16.06
CA GLN A 340 8.52 -23.54 -17.19
C GLN A 340 7.80 -23.16 -18.49
N ALA A 341 8.56 -23.05 -19.56
CA ALA A 341 7.99 -22.83 -20.88
C ALA A 341 7.09 -24.01 -21.28
N LYS A 342 6.01 -23.74 -22.02
CA LYS A 342 5.08 -24.74 -22.60
C LYS A 342 4.31 -25.60 -21.59
N MET A 343 4.40 -25.33 -20.29
CA MET A 343 3.53 -25.96 -19.29
C MET A 343 2.30 -25.08 -19.03
N PHE A 344 1.14 -25.71 -18.90
CA PHE A 344 -0.14 -25.04 -18.67
C PHE A 344 -0.95 -25.78 -17.62
N GLU A 345 -1.12 -25.16 -16.46
CA GLU A 345 -1.89 -25.69 -15.34
C GLU A 345 -3.32 -25.12 -15.41
N LEU A 346 -4.26 -25.95 -15.88
CA LEU A 346 -5.63 -25.50 -16.11
C LEU A 346 -6.29 -24.96 -14.84
N GLY A 347 -6.10 -25.61 -13.68
CA GLY A 347 -6.67 -25.16 -12.41
C GLY A 347 -6.17 -23.76 -12.01
N LEU A 348 -4.86 -23.52 -12.14
CA LEU A 348 -4.22 -22.23 -11.85
C LEU A 348 -4.74 -21.14 -12.80
N VAL A 349 -4.82 -21.43 -14.10
CA VAL A 349 -5.30 -20.45 -15.09
C VAL A 349 -6.80 -20.19 -14.93
N GLN A 350 -7.61 -21.20 -14.64
CA GLN A 350 -9.03 -21.03 -14.34
C GLN A 350 -9.25 -20.14 -13.12
N HIS A 351 -8.44 -20.31 -12.07
CA HIS A 351 -8.45 -19.43 -10.91
C HIS A 351 -8.18 -17.98 -11.32
N GLN A 352 -7.12 -17.75 -12.11
CA GLN A 352 -6.76 -16.42 -12.64
C GLN A 352 -7.83 -15.77 -13.51
N VAL A 353 -8.43 -16.52 -14.42
CA VAL A 353 -9.49 -16.01 -15.29
C VAL A 353 -10.73 -15.59 -14.49
N ARG A 354 -11.05 -16.32 -13.42
CA ARG A 354 -12.17 -15.96 -12.52
C ARG A 354 -11.85 -14.69 -11.75
N TYR A 355 -10.68 -14.61 -11.11
CA TYR A 355 -10.39 -13.48 -10.24
C TYR A 355 -10.09 -12.19 -11.01
N LEU A 356 -9.44 -12.25 -12.17
CA LEU A 356 -9.30 -11.07 -13.06
C LEU A 356 -10.65 -10.57 -13.63
N CYS A 357 -11.76 -11.23 -13.27
CA CYS A 357 -13.12 -10.99 -13.74
C CYS A 357 -13.23 -10.95 -15.27
N LEU A 358 -12.45 -11.77 -15.96
CA LEU A 358 -12.49 -11.84 -17.42
C LEU A 358 -13.82 -12.42 -17.91
N MET A 359 -14.43 -13.32 -17.14
CA MET A 359 -15.73 -13.93 -17.50
C MET A 359 -16.88 -12.90 -17.52
N PRO A 360 -17.10 -12.08 -16.47
CA PRO A 360 -18.04 -10.96 -16.54
C PRO A 360 -17.76 -10.01 -17.71
N LEU A 361 -16.50 -9.69 -17.99
CA LEU A 361 -16.12 -8.83 -19.11
C LEU A 361 -16.48 -9.45 -20.47
N ILE A 362 -16.28 -10.75 -20.65
CA ILE A 362 -16.69 -11.45 -21.86
C ILE A 362 -18.22 -11.46 -21.97
N ASN A 363 -18.94 -11.69 -20.88
CA ASN A 363 -20.40 -11.65 -20.88
C ASN A 363 -20.93 -10.24 -21.22
N LEU A 364 -20.24 -9.19 -20.78
CA LEU A 364 -20.52 -7.81 -21.18
C LEU A 364 -20.50 -7.66 -22.70
N TRP A 365 -19.44 -8.13 -23.35
CA TRP A 365 -19.30 -8.05 -24.81
C TRP A 365 -20.27 -8.99 -25.53
N ARG A 366 -20.63 -10.13 -24.94
CA ARG A 366 -21.50 -11.13 -25.59
C ARG A 366 -22.99 -10.83 -25.50
N ASN A 367 -23.48 -10.29 -24.38
CA ASN A 367 -24.91 -10.04 -24.17
C ASN A 367 -25.42 -8.80 -24.92
N GLY A 368 -24.50 -7.95 -25.37
CA GLY A 368 -24.78 -6.88 -26.32
C GLY A 368 -24.39 -7.23 -27.75
N HIS A 369 -24.10 -6.21 -28.55
CA HIS A 369 -23.51 -6.35 -29.88
C HIS A 369 -22.02 -6.74 -29.77
N CYS A 370 -21.76 -8.05 -29.86
CA CYS A 370 -20.43 -8.64 -29.74
C CYS A 370 -19.44 -8.28 -30.86
N PHE A 371 -19.92 -7.65 -31.93
CA PHE A 371 -19.12 -7.30 -33.08
C PHE A 371 -19.57 -5.97 -33.66
N ASN A 372 -18.62 -5.07 -33.89
CA ASN A 372 -18.85 -3.84 -34.63
C ASN A 372 -17.87 -3.75 -35.81
N MET A 373 -18.33 -3.16 -36.91
CA MET A 373 -17.48 -2.87 -38.06
C MET A 373 -18.02 -1.67 -38.79
N VAL A 374 -17.13 -0.75 -39.16
CA VAL A 374 -17.48 0.38 -40.03
C VAL A 374 -18.10 -0.14 -41.33
N HIS A 375 -19.22 0.44 -41.76
CA HIS A 375 -19.99 0.00 -42.92
C HIS A 375 -19.14 -0.21 -44.19
N ALA A 376 -18.22 0.70 -44.48
CA ALA A 376 -17.33 0.58 -45.64
C ALA A 376 -16.45 -0.69 -45.58
N ARG A 377 -15.92 -1.04 -44.41
CA ARG A 377 -15.14 -2.28 -44.21
C ARG A 377 -16.03 -3.52 -44.28
N PHE A 378 -17.24 -3.44 -43.72
CA PHE A 378 -18.22 -4.53 -43.76
C PHE A 378 -18.58 -4.86 -45.20
N LEU A 379 -18.96 -3.85 -45.98
CA LEU A 379 -19.30 -4.00 -47.38
C LEU A 379 -18.11 -4.53 -48.19
N ALA A 380 -16.91 -3.96 -48.02
CA ALA A 380 -15.72 -4.43 -48.72
C ALA A 380 -15.41 -5.91 -48.45
N ARG A 381 -15.64 -6.38 -47.22
CA ARG A 381 -15.42 -7.77 -46.80
C ARG A 381 -16.51 -8.72 -47.31
N TYR A 382 -17.78 -8.32 -47.25
CA TYR A 382 -18.92 -9.21 -47.44
C TYR A 382 -19.68 -9.02 -48.76
N LYS A 383 -19.33 -8.04 -49.60
CA LYS A 383 -20.00 -7.80 -50.89
C LYS A 383 -20.02 -9.00 -51.84
N LEU A 384 -19.07 -9.93 -51.69
CA LEU A 384 -19.02 -11.15 -52.52
C LEU A 384 -20.15 -12.15 -52.20
N LEU A 385 -20.83 -12.00 -51.06
CA LEU A 385 -21.91 -12.90 -50.63
C LEU A 385 -23.23 -12.67 -51.38
N CYS A 386 -23.36 -11.56 -52.12
CA CYS A 386 -24.59 -11.18 -52.80
C CYS A 386 -24.30 -10.65 -54.21
N GLN A 387 -25.03 -11.14 -55.22
CA GLN A 387 -24.84 -10.73 -56.61
C GLN A 387 -25.18 -9.24 -56.84
N TYR A 388 -26.01 -8.63 -55.99
CA TYR A 388 -26.37 -7.21 -56.09
C TYR A 388 -25.29 -6.26 -55.57
N THR A 389 -24.37 -6.74 -54.74
CA THR A 389 -23.29 -5.92 -54.16
C THR A 389 -21.92 -6.26 -54.77
N TRP A 390 -21.82 -7.37 -55.50
CA TRP A 390 -20.65 -7.78 -56.27
C TRP A 390 -20.72 -7.36 -57.74
N PRO A 391 -19.61 -6.94 -58.39
CA PRO A 391 -18.30 -6.61 -57.83
C PRO A 391 -18.24 -5.20 -57.22
N HIS A 392 -19.20 -4.35 -57.57
CA HIS A 392 -19.29 -2.96 -57.13
C HIS A 392 -20.67 -2.70 -56.53
N PHE A 393 -20.68 -1.95 -55.44
CA PHE A 393 -21.87 -1.40 -54.83
C PHE A 393 -21.82 0.11 -55.08
N THR A 394 -22.77 0.63 -55.86
CA THR A 394 -22.89 2.06 -56.19
C THR A 394 -23.70 2.81 -55.17
#